data_AF-A0A945MVR9-F1
#
_entry.id   AF-A0A945MVR9-F1
#
_cell.length_a   1.000
_cell.length_b   1.000
_cell.length_c   1.000
_cell.angle_alpha   90.00
_cell.angle_beta   90.00
_cell.angle_gamma   90.00
#
_symmetry.space_group_name_H-M   'P 1'
#
loop_
_entity.id
_entity.type
_entity.pdbx_description
1 polymer ?
#
loop_
_entity_poly.entity_id
_entity_poly.type
_entity_poly.pdbx_seq_one_letter_code
_entity_poly.pdbx_strand_id
1 'polypeptide(L)'
;MKILFLTENFPPETNAAATRVYERACYWIEAGHQVTVLTCAPNFPQGRLLDGYQNRWRQVEDMSGIRVVRVKSYITANEGIIRRTLDFVSFMMTAFFFGLFEKKPDVIAATSPQFFAAVAGWMLAGCRRRPFVFELGDLWPASIIAVGAMKDNLLLRLMERLELFLYRRSAAIAALTHAFKDNLVSRDIAPDKIAVVINGVDLKRYAPTARDADLAVEYDLADKFVIGYGNGGPDFTIDTSGNVGFGATSMFTYGSSTLTNVQISNGGYSVLTHQTTSSAANGGVWRNIVRSAGVYQIQAMNDLGTGEVTALE
;
A
#
# COMPACT_ATOMS: atom_id res chain seq x y z
N MET A 1 14.87 -15.46 16.15
CA MET A 1 13.96 -14.89 17.19
C MET A 1 12.52 -15.26 16.89
N LYS A 2 11.59 -15.08 17.83
CA LYS A 2 10.13 -15.19 17.62
C LYS A 2 9.51 -13.80 17.41
N ILE A 3 8.98 -13.54 16.23
CA ILE A 3 8.39 -12.26 15.83
C ILE A 3 6.88 -12.44 15.77
N LEU A 4 6.12 -11.59 16.46
CA LEU A 4 4.67 -11.49 16.29
C LEU A 4 4.34 -10.17 15.60
N PHE A 5 3.82 -10.23 14.39
CA PHE A 5 3.49 -9.06 13.58
C PHE A 5 1.97 -8.91 13.46
N LEU A 6 1.42 -7.75 13.80
CA LEU A 6 0.00 -7.43 13.66
C LEU A 6 -0.22 -6.56 12.42
N THR A 7 -1.10 -7.02 11.56
CA THR A 7 -1.52 -6.31 10.33
C THR A 7 -2.98 -6.67 10.08
N GLU A 8 -3.78 -5.75 9.56
CA GLU A 8 -5.14 -6.08 9.12
C GLU A 8 -5.15 -6.75 7.75
N ASN A 9 -4.19 -6.39 6.90
CA ASN A 9 -4.09 -6.90 5.55
C ASN A 9 -2.91 -7.86 5.40
N PHE A 10 -3.19 -9.01 4.78
CA PHE A 10 -2.20 -10.02 4.47
C PHE A 10 -2.67 -10.84 3.26
N PRO A 11 -1.77 -11.41 2.43
CA PRO A 11 -2.16 -12.26 1.32
C PRO A 11 -3.21 -13.27 1.75
N PRO A 12 -4.26 -13.52 0.96
CA PRO A 12 -4.37 -13.33 -0.50
C PRO A 12 -4.73 -11.91 -0.96
N GLU A 13 -4.89 -10.95 -0.06
CA GLU A 13 -5.09 -9.55 -0.44
C GLU A 13 -3.86 -9.03 -1.21
N THR A 14 -4.09 -8.37 -2.35
CA THR A 14 -3.04 -7.94 -3.29
C THR A 14 -2.64 -6.47 -3.13
N ASN A 15 -3.07 -5.83 -2.04
CA ASN A 15 -2.70 -4.44 -1.78
C ASN A 15 -1.25 -4.32 -1.33
N ALA A 16 -0.67 -3.14 -1.50
CA ALA A 16 0.73 -2.90 -1.16
C ALA A 16 1.06 -3.18 0.31
N ALA A 17 0.13 -2.94 1.24
CA ALA A 17 0.36 -3.21 2.66
C ALA A 17 0.52 -4.72 2.92
N ALA A 18 -0.36 -5.55 2.35
CA ALA A 18 -0.30 -7.01 2.46
C ALA A 18 1.00 -7.56 1.84
N THR A 19 1.34 -7.16 0.62
CA THR A 19 2.54 -7.62 -0.09
C THR A 19 3.82 -7.28 0.68
N ARG A 20 3.95 -6.04 1.17
CA ARG A 20 5.15 -5.61 1.91
C ARG A 20 5.37 -6.42 3.18
N VAL A 21 4.31 -6.64 3.97
CA VAL A 21 4.44 -7.41 5.22
C VAL A 21 4.76 -8.87 4.92
N TYR A 22 4.15 -9.44 3.88
CA TYR A 22 4.43 -10.82 3.45
C TYR A 22 5.89 -11.00 2.99
N GLU A 23 6.35 -10.19 2.05
CA GLU A 23 7.72 -10.30 1.52
C GLU A 23 8.76 -10.12 2.62
N ARG A 24 8.55 -9.13 3.51
CA ARG A 24 9.42 -8.91 4.66
C ARG A 24 9.43 -10.10 5.61
N ALA A 25 8.27 -10.70 5.86
CA ALA A 25 8.16 -11.89 6.68
C ALA A 25 8.90 -13.08 6.05
N CYS A 26 8.86 -13.25 4.73
CA CYS A 26 9.66 -14.27 4.03
C CYS A 26 11.15 -14.08 4.28
N TYR A 27 11.69 -12.85 4.16
CA TYR A 27 13.09 -12.58 4.49
C TYR A 27 13.44 -12.87 5.95
N TRP A 28 12.52 -12.63 6.90
CA TRP A 28 12.73 -13.02 8.29
C TRP A 28 12.74 -14.55 8.48
N ILE A 29 11.91 -15.29 7.76
CA ILE A 29 11.94 -16.76 7.76
C ILE A 29 13.28 -17.25 7.21
N GLU A 30 13.75 -16.71 6.07
CA GLU A 30 15.04 -17.06 5.47
C GLU A 30 16.23 -16.77 6.40
N ALA A 31 16.16 -15.67 7.17
CA ALA A 31 17.13 -15.34 8.20
C ALA A 31 17.02 -16.21 9.48
N GLY A 32 16.15 -17.23 9.50
CA GLY A 32 16.02 -18.19 10.60
C GLY A 32 15.13 -17.73 11.77
N HIS A 33 14.29 -16.71 11.56
CA HIS A 33 13.32 -16.28 12.57
C HIS A 33 12.03 -17.12 12.48
N GLN A 34 11.31 -17.20 13.60
CA GLN A 34 9.95 -17.75 13.65
C GLN A 34 8.97 -16.58 13.58
N VAL A 35 8.22 -16.49 12.49
CA VAL A 35 7.28 -15.38 12.27
C VAL A 35 5.84 -15.86 12.45
N THR A 36 5.12 -15.17 13.32
CA THR A 36 3.66 -15.27 13.42
C THR A 36 3.06 -13.95 12.95
N VAL A 37 2.17 -14.00 11.97
CA VAL A 37 1.36 -12.86 11.53
C VAL A 37 -0.04 -13.01 12.09
N LEU A 38 -0.54 -11.99 12.78
CA LEU A 38 -1.90 -11.94 13.29
C LEU A 38 -2.69 -10.92 12.46
N THR A 39 -3.72 -11.42 11.76
CA THR A 39 -4.47 -10.66 10.74
C THR A 39 -5.96 -10.99 10.77
N CYS A 40 -6.79 -10.28 10.03
CA CYS A 40 -8.21 -10.63 9.88
C CYS A 40 -8.44 -11.56 8.68
N ALA A 41 -9.68 -12.04 8.54
CA ALA A 41 -10.09 -12.75 7.35
C ALA A 41 -10.08 -11.77 6.14
N PRO A 42 -9.53 -12.20 5.00
CA PRO A 42 -9.25 -11.29 3.89
C PRO A 42 -10.54 -10.69 3.36
N ASN A 43 -10.58 -9.36 3.26
CA ASN A 43 -11.80 -8.65 2.85
C ASN A 43 -11.57 -7.36 2.04
N PHE A 44 -10.32 -6.94 1.88
CA PHE A 44 -9.96 -5.76 1.10
C PHE A 44 -9.94 -6.04 -0.43
N PRO A 45 -10.29 -5.06 -1.29
CA PRO A 45 -10.78 -3.70 -1.00
C PRO A 45 -12.29 -3.57 -0.80
N GLN A 46 -13.07 -4.61 -1.14
CA GLN A 46 -14.52 -4.49 -1.23
C GLN A 46 -15.23 -4.47 0.13
N GLY A 47 -14.52 -4.76 1.23
CA GLY A 47 -15.13 -4.94 2.55
C GLY A 47 -16.03 -6.18 2.59
N ARG A 48 -15.69 -7.18 1.77
CA ARG A 48 -16.41 -8.45 1.64
C ARG A 48 -15.40 -9.57 1.73
N LEU A 49 -15.74 -10.60 2.47
CA LEU A 49 -14.91 -11.78 2.64
C LEU A 49 -14.54 -12.37 1.27
N LEU A 50 -13.25 -12.59 1.03
CA LEU A 50 -12.77 -13.21 -0.20
C LEU A 50 -13.22 -14.68 -0.27
N ASP A 51 -13.47 -15.15 -1.49
CA ASP A 51 -13.93 -16.51 -1.75
C ASP A 51 -12.96 -17.55 -1.17
N GLY A 52 -13.52 -18.61 -0.58
CA GLY A 52 -12.75 -19.67 0.08
C GLY A 52 -12.36 -19.37 1.54
N TYR A 53 -12.56 -18.14 2.02
CA TYR A 53 -12.31 -17.80 3.43
C TYR A 53 -13.58 -17.79 4.27
N GLN A 54 -13.42 -17.94 5.59
CA GLN A 54 -14.51 -17.87 6.56
C GLN A 54 -14.11 -16.91 7.68
N ASN A 55 -15.04 -16.04 8.10
CA ASN A 55 -14.81 -15.10 9.20
C ASN A 55 -14.93 -15.80 10.57
N ARG A 56 -14.02 -16.74 10.83
CA ARG A 56 -13.96 -17.56 12.05
C ARG A 56 -13.32 -16.78 13.18
N TRP A 57 -13.66 -17.13 14.43
CA TRP A 57 -13.03 -16.56 15.62
C TRP A 57 -11.51 -16.68 15.58
N ARG A 58 -11.01 -17.84 15.15
CA ARG A 58 -9.59 -18.08 14.92
C ARG A 58 -9.40 -19.13 13.83
N GLN A 59 -8.51 -18.87 12.90
CA GLN A 59 -8.02 -19.79 11.88
C GLN A 59 -6.50 -19.67 11.80
N VAL A 60 -5.82 -20.78 11.59
CA VAL A 60 -4.37 -20.81 11.49
C VAL A 60 -3.99 -21.52 10.21
N GLU A 61 -3.08 -20.91 9.47
CA GLU A 61 -2.50 -21.47 8.25
C GLU A 61 -0.98 -21.25 8.26
N ASP A 62 -0.28 -22.07 7.47
CA ASP A 62 1.12 -21.86 7.15
C ASP A 62 1.20 -21.29 5.75
N MET A 63 1.94 -20.19 5.59
CA MET A 63 2.15 -19.55 4.30
C MET A 63 3.64 -19.23 4.16
N SER A 64 4.35 -20.02 3.36
CA SER A 64 5.80 -19.86 3.15
C SER A 64 6.60 -19.93 4.47
N GLY A 65 6.21 -20.81 5.39
CA GLY A 65 6.82 -20.93 6.72
C GLY A 65 6.37 -19.86 7.73
N ILE A 66 5.53 -18.92 7.30
CA ILE A 66 4.92 -17.91 8.17
C ILE A 66 3.68 -18.52 8.80
N ARG A 67 3.60 -18.48 10.13
CA ARG A 67 2.38 -18.84 10.84
C ARG A 67 1.38 -17.69 10.75
N VAL A 68 0.36 -17.83 9.92
CA VAL A 68 -0.69 -16.82 9.76
C VAL A 68 -1.87 -17.20 10.66
N VAL A 69 -2.21 -16.32 11.58
CA VAL A 69 -3.34 -16.45 12.50
C VAL A 69 -4.39 -15.43 12.09
N ARG A 70 -5.48 -15.90 11.50
CA ARG A 70 -6.62 -15.07 11.13
C ARG A 70 -7.64 -15.03 12.25
N VAL A 71 -8.07 -13.85 12.64
CA VAL A 71 -9.08 -13.64 13.68
C VAL A 71 -10.29 -12.93 13.11
N LYS A 72 -11.42 -13.10 13.80
CA LYS A 72 -12.68 -12.47 13.40
C LYS A 72 -12.58 -10.95 13.49
N SER A 73 -13.03 -10.25 12.46
CA SER A 73 -13.34 -8.82 12.52
C SER A 73 -14.78 -8.57 12.04
N TYR A 74 -15.28 -7.36 12.28
CA TYR A 74 -16.58 -6.89 11.82
C TYR A 74 -16.48 -6.47 10.35
N ILE A 75 -16.43 -7.47 9.47
CA ILE A 75 -16.37 -7.26 8.02
C ILE A 75 -17.67 -6.62 7.55
N THR A 76 -17.55 -5.42 6.98
CA THR A 76 -18.65 -4.66 6.44
C THR A 76 -18.19 -3.99 5.14
N ALA A 77 -19.12 -3.80 4.19
CA ALA A 77 -18.80 -3.02 3.00
C ALA A 77 -18.26 -1.65 3.43
N ASN A 78 -17.29 -1.11 2.69
CA ASN A 78 -16.58 0.14 2.98
C ASN A 78 -17.50 1.39 2.84
N GLU A 79 -18.61 1.41 3.57
CA GLU A 79 -19.66 2.43 3.54
C GLU A 79 -19.73 3.16 4.89
N GLY A 80 -19.25 4.40 4.90
CA GLY A 80 -19.34 5.30 6.04
C GLY A 80 -18.24 5.12 7.10
N ILE A 81 -17.87 6.24 7.73
CA ILE A 81 -16.77 6.35 8.70
C ILE A 81 -17.01 5.48 9.94
N ILE A 82 -18.25 5.40 10.42
CA ILE A 82 -18.60 4.68 11.66
C ILE A 82 -18.40 3.18 11.48
N ARG A 83 -18.95 2.59 10.41
CA ARG A 83 -18.85 1.15 10.15
C ARG A 83 -17.40 0.72 9.95
N ARG A 84 -16.63 1.53 9.23
CA ARG A 84 -15.19 1.32 9.04
C ARG A 84 -14.40 1.41 10.35
N THR A 85 -14.71 2.38 11.20
CA THR A 85 -14.11 2.48 12.54
C THR A 85 -14.45 1.26 13.39
N LEU A 86 -15.69 0.76 13.33
CA LEU A 86 -16.10 -0.44 14.06
C LEU A 86 -15.38 -1.69 13.57
N ASP A 87 -15.11 -1.84 12.27
CA ASP A 87 -14.29 -2.93 11.74
C ASP A 87 -12.88 -2.89 12.34
N PHE A 88 -12.20 -1.75 12.23
CA PHE A 88 -10.85 -1.58 12.77
C PHE A 88 -10.77 -1.81 14.29
N VAL A 89 -11.73 -1.27 15.06
CA VAL A 89 -11.81 -1.49 16.51
C VAL A 89 -12.10 -2.96 16.83
N SER A 90 -12.97 -3.62 16.06
CA SER A 90 -13.27 -5.03 16.28
C SER A 90 -12.04 -5.90 16.05
N PHE A 91 -11.24 -5.62 15.00
CA PHE A 91 -9.98 -6.30 14.76
C PHE A 91 -8.98 -6.03 15.88
N MET A 92 -8.83 -4.78 16.32
CA MET A 92 -7.95 -4.44 17.45
C MET A 92 -8.25 -5.29 18.68
N MET A 93 -9.53 -5.42 19.05
CA MET A 93 -9.95 -6.18 20.22
C MET A 93 -9.71 -7.69 20.06
N THR A 94 -10.05 -8.26 18.90
CA THR A 94 -9.87 -9.70 18.67
C THR A 94 -8.40 -10.07 18.48
N ALA A 95 -7.62 -9.26 17.77
CA ALA A 95 -6.17 -9.43 17.63
C ALA A 95 -5.47 -9.31 18.98
N PHE A 96 -5.82 -8.32 19.80
CA PHE A 96 -5.28 -8.23 21.16
C PHE A 96 -5.59 -9.51 21.96
N PHE A 97 -6.85 -9.95 21.98
CA PHE A 97 -7.27 -11.12 22.75
C PHE A 97 -6.56 -12.40 22.27
N PHE A 98 -6.58 -12.71 20.98
CA PHE A 98 -5.95 -13.92 20.45
C PHE A 98 -4.43 -13.85 20.48
N GLY A 99 -3.83 -12.66 20.39
CA GLY A 99 -2.41 -12.45 20.61
C GLY A 99 -1.93 -12.84 22.02
N LEU A 100 -2.83 -12.83 23.03
CA LEU A 100 -2.54 -13.32 24.38
C LEU A 100 -2.41 -14.86 24.47
N PHE A 101 -2.84 -15.58 23.44
CA PHE A 101 -2.74 -17.05 23.38
C PHE A 101 -1.63 -17.53 22.43
N GLU A 102 -1.04 -16.64 21.64
CA GLU A 102 0.10 -17.01 20.79
C GLU A 102 1.35 -17.32 21.61
N LYS A 103 2.28 -18.09 21.02
CA LYS A 103 3.57 -18.44 21.61
C LYS A 103 4.29 -17.16 22.02
N LYS A 104 4.93 -17.17 23.19
CA LYS A 104 5.63 -16.00 23.75
C LYS A 104 6.62 -15.43 22.72
N PRO A 105 6.34 -14.24 22.13
CA PRO A 105 7.23 -13.64 21.14
C PRO A 105 8.43 -13.02 21.85
N ASP A 106 9.51 -12.76 21.12
CA ASP A 106 10.64 -11.94 21.59
C ASP A 106 10.41 -10.47 21.28
N VAL A 107 9.71 -10.18 20.17
CA VAL A 107 9.32 -8.83 19.73
C VAL A 107 7.91 -8.84 19.16
N ILE A 108 7.16 -7.77 19.39
CA ILE A 108 5.85 -7.54 18.79
C ILE A 108 5.97 -6.33 17.87
N ALA A 109 5.52 -6.46 16.64
CA ALA A 109 5.55 -5.40 15.65
C ALA A 109 4.15 -5.17 15.04
N ALA A 110 3.90 -3.96 14.55
CA ALA A 110 2.68 -3.63 13.83
C ALA A 110 2.93 -2.47 12.86
N THR A 111 2.09 -2.33 11.83
CA THR A 111 2.27 -1.36 10.74
C THR A 111 1.16 -0.31 10.66
N SER A 112 1.49 0.93 10.29
CA SER A 112 0.53 1.93 9.81
C SER A 112 0.41 1.85 8.27
N PRO A 113 -0.74 2.18 7.64
CA PRO A 113 -1.86 2.99 8.13
C PRO A 113 -2.91 2.26 8.98
N GLN A 114 -2.74 0.97 9.28
CA GLN A 114 -3.65 0.18 10.11
C GLN A 114 -3.48 0.53 11.59
N PHE A 115 -3.86 1.75 11.94
CA PHE A 115 -3.60 2.39 13.22
C PHE A 115 -4.10 1.55 14.42
N PHE A 116 -5.27 0.95 14.29
CA PHE A 116 -5.86 0.12 15.34
C PHE A 116 -5.11 -1.22 15.52
N ALA A 117 -4.47 -1.75 14.47
CA ALA A 117 -3.52 -2.87 14.59
C ALA A 117 -2.29 -2.48 15.44
N ALA A 118 -1.78 -1.26 15.25
CA ALA A 118 -0.66 -0.74 16.05
C ALA A 118 -1.03 -0.54 17.52
N VAL A 119 -2.25 -0.06 17.81
CA VAL A 119 -2.77 0.01 19.18
C VAL A 119 -2.84 -1.39 19.82
N ALA A 120 -3.38 -2.39 19.11
CA ALA A 120 -3.41 -3.77 19.60
C ALA A 120 -2.00 -4.32 19.88
N GLY A 121 -1.03 -4.04 18.99
CA GLY A 121 0.36 -4.46 19.14
C GLY A 121 1.01 -3.85 20.37
N TRP A 122 0.79 -2.55 20.59
CA TRP A 122 1.25 -1.84 21.79
C TRP A 122 0.64 -2.40 23.08
N MET A 123 -0.68 -2.60 23.12
CA MET A 123 -1.37 -3.18 24.29
C MET A 123 -0.83 -4.57 24.60
N LEU A 124 -0.68 -5.41 23.57
CA LEU A 124 -0.18 -6.76 23.70
C LEU A 124 1.27 -6.79 24.19
N ALA A 125 2.12 -5.90 23.68
CA ALA A 125 3.50 -5.73 24.13
C ALA A 125 3.59 -5.34 25.61
N GLY A 126 2.70 -4.45 26.08
CA GLY A 126 2.56 -4.10 27.48
C GLY A 126 2.18 -5.31 28.36
N CYS A 127 1.12 -6.03 27.99
CA CYS A 127 0.66 -7.22 28.73
C CYS A 127 1.70 -8.34 28.77
N ARG A 128 2.45 -8.53 27.68
CA ARG A 128 3.46 -9.59 27.54
C ARG A 128 4.86 -9.16 28.00
N ARG A 129 5.04 -7.88 28.38
CA ARG A 129 6.33 -7.26 28.72
C ARG A 129 7.39 -7.49 27.63
N ARG A 130 7.03 -7.22 26.38
CA ARG A 130 7.92 -7.36 25.21
C ARG A 130 8.16 -6.01 24.53
N PRO A 131 9.29 -5.82 23.83
CA PRO A 131 9.50 -4.62 23.03
C PRO A 131 8.47 -4.55 21.90
N PHE A 132 7.91 -3.35 21.73
CA PHE A 132 7.01 -3.02 20.63
C PHE A 132 7.77 -2.28 19.53
N VAL A 133 7.69 -2.75 18.29
CA VAL A 133 8.27 -2.08 17.11
C VAL A 133 7.14 -1.53 16.26
N PHE A 134 7.16 -0.23 16.00
CA PHE A 134 6.16 0.42 15.15
C PHE A 134 6.73 0.60 13.74
N GLU A 135 6.07 0.05 12.73
CA GLU A 135 6.39 0.31 11.33
C GLU A 135 5.53 1.45 10.80
N LEU A 136 6.19 2.53 10.41
CA LEU A 136 5.55 3.74 9.90
C LEU A 136 5.47 3.69 8.38
N GLY A 137 4.34 3.20 7.88
CA GLY A 137 4.04 3.08 6.46
C GLY A 137 3.44 4.31 5.80
N ASP A 138 2.76 5.15 6.59
CA ASP A 138 2.10 6.38 6.18
C ASP A 138 1.93 7.33 7.38
N LEU A 139 2.04 8.64 7.16
CA LEU A 139 1.86 9.69 8.16
C LEU A 139 0.36 10.00 8.31
N TRP A 140 -0.38 9.10 8.95
CA TRP A 140 -1.80 9.26 9.18
C TRP A 140 -2.08 9.71 10.63
N PRO A 141 -2.70 10.88 10.88
CA PRO A 141 -3.68 11.60 10.05
C PRO A 141 -3.13 12.82 9.28
N ALA A 142 -1.86 13.15 9.45
CA ALA A 142 -1.27 14.37 8.87
C ALA A 142 -1.38 14.42 7.33
N SER A 143 -1.27 13.26 6.66
CA SER A 143 -1.42 13.14 5.21
C SER A 143 -2.82 13.52 4.73
N ILE A 144 -3.89 13.16 5.48
CA ILE A 144 -5.27 13.53 5.14
C ILE A 144 -5.50 15.04 5.25
N ILE A 145 -4.95 15.67 6.30
CA ILE A 145 -5.08 17.12 6.49
C ILE A 145 -4.29 17.86 5.41
N ALA A 146 -3.07 17.40 5.10
CA ALA A 146 -2.19 18.02 4.11
C ALA A 146 -2.78 18.05 2.70
N VAL A 147 -3.56 17.02 2.31
CA VAL A 147 -4.26 16.98 1.01
C VAL A 147 -5.64 17.67 1.04
N GLY A 148 -6.02 18.30 2.15
CA GLY A 148 -7.28 19.05 2.28
C GLY A 148 -8.55 18.17 2.34
N ALA A 149 -8.40 16.85 2.48
CA ALA A 149 -9.52 15.91 2.43
C ALA A 149 -10.41 15.94 3.70
N MET A 150 -9.91 16.44 4.83
CA MET A 150 -10.71 16.70 6.03
C MET A 150 -10.29 17.98 6.73
N LYS A 151 -11.27 18.71 7.29
CA LYS A 151 -11.01 19.85 8.16
C LYS A 151 -10.54 19.37 9.53
N ASP A 152 -9.59 20.10 10.12
CA ASP A 152 -9.14 19.87 11.50
C ASP A 152 -10.34 19.80 12.45
N ASN A 153 -10.36 18.78 13.29
CA ASN A 153 -11.44 18.50 14.23
C ASN A 153 -10.89 17.76 15.46
N LEU A 154 -11.71 17.71 16.53
CA LEU A 154 -11.30 17.10 17.80
C LEU A 154 -10.87 15.63 17.66
N LEU A 155 -11.51 14.88 16.75
CA LEU A 155 -11.18 13.48 16.49
C LEU A 155 -9.79 13.34 15.87
N LEU A 156 -9.45 14.18 14.89
CA LEU A 156 -8.12 14.19 14.27
C LEU A 156 -7.03 14.51 15.29
N ARG A 157 -7.24 15.51 16.15
CA ARG A 157 -6.29 15.84 17.22
C ARG A 157 -6.14 14.71 18.24
N LEU A 158 -7.21 13.98 18.54
CA LEU A 158 -7.15 12.81 19.41
C LEU A 158 -6.37 11.66 18.76
N MET A 159 -6.60 11.41 17.47
CA MET A 159 -5.85 10.41 16.70
C MET A 159 -4.37 10.77 16.61
N GLU A 160 -4.05 12.02 16.33
CA GLU A 160 -2.68 12.53 16.31
C GLU A 160 -2.00 12.37 17.68
N ARG A 161 -2.70 12.71 18.77
CA ARG A 161 -2.16 12.54 20.13
C ARG A 161 -1.89 11.08 20.46
N LEU A 162 -2.77 10.17 20.03
CA LEU A 162 -2.62 8.73 20.23
C LEU A 162 -1.49 8.16 19.35
N GLU A 163 -1.35 8.64 18.12
CA GLU A 163 -0.23 8.32 17.21
C GLU A 163 1.11 8.69 17.85
N LEU A 164 1.27 9.95 18.30
CA LEU A 164 2.47 10.40 19.00
C LEU A 164 2.74 9.60 20.28
N PHE A 165 1.69 9.23 21.00
CA PHE A 165 1.81 8.37 22.17
C PHE A 165 2.39 6.99 21.81
N LEU A 166 1.91 6.35 20.74
CA LEU A 166 2.44 5.07 20.26
C LEU A 166 3.90 5.20 19.84
N TYR A 167 4.27 6.25 19.10
CA TYR A 167 5.67 6.49 18.74
C TYR A 167 6.56 6.64 19.96
N ARG A 168 6.16 7.46 20.94
CA ARG A 168 6.93 7.64 22.18
C ARG A 168 7.08 6.34 22.94
N ARG A 169 6.05 5.50 22.95
CA ARG A 169 6.03 4.26 23.73
C ARG A 169 6.67 3.05 23.04
N SER A 170 6.87 3.10 21.73
CA SER A 170 7.55 2.04 20.97
C SER A 170 9.01 1.88 21.42
N ALA A 171 9.56 0.67 21.39
CA ALA A 171 10.98 0.45 21.64
C ALA A 171 11.82 0.89 20.43
N ALA A 172 11.32 0.64 19.22
CA ALA A 172 11.91 1.11 17.98
C ALA A 172 10.81 1.47 16.97
N ILE A 173 11.15 2.31 15.99
CA ILE A 173 10.30 2.73 14.89
C ILE A 173 11.03 2.44 13.59
N ALA A 174 10.40 1.69 12.68
CA ALA A 174 10.87 1.47 11.33
C ALA A 174 10.15 2.45 10.39
N ALA A 175 10.81 3.53 10.01
CA ALA A 175 10.30 4.52 9.08
C ALA A 175 10.66 4.14 7.63
N LEU A 176 9.71 4.23 6.70
CA LEU A 176 9.98 3.86 5.31
C LEU A 176 10.82 4.87 4.52
N THR A 177 10.95 6.11 5.01
CA THR A 177 11.67 7.19 4.33
C THR A 177 12.43 8.07 5.33
N HIS A 178 13.45 8.77 4.85
CA HIS A 178 14.13 9.80 5.63
C HIS A 178 13.17 10.95 6.01
N ALA A 179 12.27 11.34 5.11
CA ALA A 179 11.26 12.36 5.39
C ALA A 179 10.34 11.98 6.56
N PHE A 180 9.96 10.70 6.68
CA PHE A 180 9.19 10.21 7.84
C PHE A 180 10.01 10.28 9.12
N LYS A 181 11.30 9.92 9.07
CA LYS A 181 12.19 10.07 10.23
C LYS A 181 12.29 11.54 10.65
N ASP A 182 12.54 12.44 9.71
CA ASP A 182 12.69 13.88 9.99
C ASP A 182 11.39 14.46 10.57
N ASN A 183 10.23 14.06 10.04
CA ASN A 183 8.93 14.45 10.59
C ASN A 183 8.77 14.00 12.05
N LEU A 184 9.10 12.75 12.37
CA LEU A 184 9.01 12.23 13.74
C LEU A 184 9.99 12.94 14.68
N VAL A 185 11.20 13.21 14.23
CA VAL A 185 12.20 13.96 15.00
C VAL A 185 11.70 15.38 15.28
N SER A 186 11.10 16.06 14.29
CA SER A 186 10.50 17.39 14.49
C SER A 186 9.31 17.41 15.46
N ARG A 187 8.74 16.24 15.78
CA ARG A 187 7.62 16.05 16.72
C ARG A 187 8.09 15.47 18.07
N ASP A 188 9.36 15.70 18.41
CA ASP A 188 10.01 15.28 19.66
C ASP A 188 10.06 13.76 19.89
N ILE A 189 10.17 12.98 18.81
CA ILE A 189 10.49 11.55 18.91
C ILE A 189 12.00 11.37 18.85
N ALA A 190 12.56 10.65 19.83
CA ALA A 190 14.00 10.45 19.94
C ALA A 190 14.58 9.82 18.64
N PRO A 191 15.65 10.39 18.04
CA PRO A 191 16.18 9.92 16.76
C PRO A 191 16.80 8.52 16.80
N ASP A 192 17.33 8.12 17.95
CA ASP A 192 18.06 6.87 18.21
C ASP A 192 17.18 5.62 18.09
N LYS A 193 15.89 5.75 18.40
CA LYS A 193 14.90 4.68 18.23
C LYS A 193 14.29 4.63 16.82
N ILE A 194 14.62 5.55 15.91
CA ILE A 194 14.06 5.61 14.55
C ILE A 194 15.09 5.11 13.54
N ALA A 195 14.84 3.93 12.98
CA ALA A 195 15.59 3.37 11.85
C ALA A 195 14.83 3.64 10.55
N VAL A 196 15.56 4.04 9.50
CA VAL A 196 14.99 4.15 8.15
C VAL A 196 15.16 2.78 7.48
N VAL A 197 14.04 2.15 7.13
CA VAL A 197 13.98 0.83 6.49
C VAL A 197 13.17 0.98 5.21
N ILE A 198 13.86 1.24 4.11
CA ILE A 198 13.26 1.50 2.80
C ILE A 198 12.70 0.19 2.24
N ASN A 199 11.52 0.24 1.61
CA ASN A 199 10.98 -0.92 0.92
C ASN A 199 11.85 -1.26 -0.30
N GLY A 200 12.20 -2.53 -0.44
CA GLY A 200 12.84 -3.04 -1.65
C GLY A 200 11.84 -3.34 -2.76
N VAL A 201 12.39 -3.71 -3.92
CA VAL A 201 11.66 -4.27 -5.05
C VAL A 201 12.34 -5.58 -5.46
N ASP A 202 11.57 -6.57 -5.87
CA ASP A 202 12.13 -7.81 -6.43
C ASP A 202 12.71 -7.54 -7.83
N LEU A 203 14.02 -7.36 -7.89
CA LEU A 203 14.74 -7.07 -9.13
C LEU A 203 14.68 -8.21 -10.15
N LYS A 204 14.44 -9.46 -9.73
CA LYS A 204 14.27 -10.58 -10.67
C LYS A 204 12.91 -10.48 -11.36
N ARG A 205 11.90 -10.02 -10.62
CA ARG A 205 10.54 -9.81 -11.14
C ARG A 205 10.43 -8.52 -11.96
N TYR A 206 11.09 -7.45 -11.54
CA TYR A 206 10.97 -6.10 -12.12
C TYR A 206 12.25 -5.68 -12.85
N ALA A 207 12.82 -6.57 -13.66
CA ALA A 207 13.94 -6.26 -14.54
C ALA A 207 13.47 -5.57 -15.83
N PRO A 208 14.32 -4.77 -16.49
CA PRO A 208 14.06 -4.33 -17.85
C PRO A 208 13.88 -5.53 -18.78
N THR A 209 12.78 -5.55 -19.52
CA THR A 209 12.48 -6.58 -20.52
C THR A 209 12.39 -5.95 -21.90
N ALA A 210 12.52 -6.78 -22.95
CA ALA A 210 12.27 -6.34 -24.30
C ALA A 210 10.81 -5.89 -24.44
N ARG A 211 10.60 -4.86 -25.27
CA ARG A 211 9.29 -4.37 -25.67
C ARG A 211 8.42 -5.52 -26.18
N ASP A 212 7.22 -5.63 -25.63
CA ASP A 212 6.22 -6.60 -26.08
C ASP A 212 5.65 -6.18 -27.44
N ALA A 213 5.96 -6.97 -28.47
CA ALA A 213 5.56 -6.69 -29.84
C ALA A 213 4.05 -6.89 -30.06
N ASP A 214 3.45 -7.85 -29.36
CA ASP A 214 2.03 -8.18 -29.53
C ASP A 214 1.16 -7.06 -28.93
N LEU A 215 1.50 -6.58 -27.72
CA LEU A 215 0.83 -5.42 -27.12
C LEU A 215 1.06 -4.15 -27.95
N ALA A 216 2.26 -3.99 -28.53
CA ALA A 216 2.55 -2.84 -29.37
C ALA A 216 1.69 -2.83 -30.66
N VAL A 217 1.38 -3.99 -31.24
CA VAL A 217 0.46 -4.09 -32.39
C VAL A 217 -0.99 -3.92 -31.93
N GLU A 218 -1.40 -4.60 -30.85
CA GLU A 218 -2.77 -4.57 -30.34
C GLU A 218 -3.25 -3.15 -30.04
N TYR A 219 -2.38 -2.32 -29.46
CA TYR A 219 -2.70 -0.94 -29.07
C TYR A 219 -2.23 0.12 -30.07
N ASP A 220 -1.80 -0.27 -31.27
CA ASP A 220 -1.26 0.66 -32.29
C ASP A 220 -0.13 1.54 -31.74
N LEU A 221 0.80 0.94 -31.01
CA LEU A 221 1.92 1.63 -30.36
C LEU A 221 3.26 1.39 -31.05
N ALA A 222 3.36 0.49 -32.03
CA ALA A 222 4.63 0.00 -32.60
C ALA A 222 5.71 1.08 -32.82
N ASP A 223 5.36 2.20 -33.44
CA ASP A 223 6.28 3.31 -33.74
C ASP A 223 6.11 4.54 -32.81
N LYS A 224 5.42 4.36 -31.68
CA LYS A 224 5.11 5.42 -30.72
C LYS A 224 6.00 5.33 -29.49
N PHE A 225 6.35 6.51 -28.95
CA PHE A 225 6.89 6.65 -27.61
C PHE A 225 5.75 6.55 -26.59
N VAL A 226 5.89 5.65 -25.60
CA VAL A 226 4.82 5.29 -24.67
C VAL A 226 5.19 5.72 -23.26
N ILE A 227 4.32 6.48 -22.60
CA ILE A 227 4.46 6.83 -21.19
C ILE A 227 3.40 6.07 -20.40
N GLY A 228 3.84 5.20 -19.49
CA GLY A 228 2.97 4.50 -18.56
C GLY A 228 2.80 5.26 -17.25
N TYR A 229 1.56 5.39 -16.78
CA TYR A 229 1.25 5.90 -15.45
C TYR A 229 0.35 4.91 -14.70
N GLY A 230 0.71 4.60 -13.45
CA GLY A 230 -0.08 3.74 -12.58
C GLY A 230 -0.25 4.40 -11.23
N ASN A 231 -1.49 4.54 -10.77
CA ASN A 231 -1.77 4.98 -9.41
C ASN A 231 -2.63 3.93 -8.70
N GLY A 232 -2.19 3.49 -7.52
CA GLY A 232 -2.86 2.45 -6.73
C GLY A 232 -4.14 2.92 -6.00
N GLY A 233 -4.79 3.99 -6.47
CA GLY A 233 -5.99 4.58 -5.89
C GLY A 233 -6.97 5.04 -6.98
N PRO A 234 -8.23 5.34 -6.63
CA PRO A 234 -9.23 5.75 -7.61
C PRO A 234 -8.83 7.11 -8.21
N ASP A 235 -8.55 7.09 -9.53
CA ASP A 235 -8.43 8.20 -10.47
C ASP A 235 -7.67 9.46 -10.01
N PHE A 236 -6.41 9.57 -10.45
CA PHE A 236 -5.65 10.84 -10.44
C PHE A 236 -5.24 11.20 -11.86
N THR A 237 -5.48 12.46 -12.24
CA THR A 237 -5.01 13.06 -13.50
C THR A 237 -3.88 14.04 -13.17
N ILE A 238 -2.75 13.94 -13.87
CA ILE A 238 -1.63 14.89 -13.74
C ILE A 238 -1.70 15.86 -14.93
N ASP A 239 -1.78 17.17 -14.65
CA ASP A 239 -1.56 18.23 -15.64
C ASP A 239 -0.05 18.50 -15.77
N THR A 240 0.42 18.70 -17.00
CA THR A 240 1.79 19.16 -17.36
C THR A 240 2.22 20.48 -16.70
N SER A 241 1.33 21.20 -16.02
CA SER A 241 1.67 22.38 -15.20
C SER A 241 2.07 22.05 -13.74
N GLY A 242 2.02 20.78 -13.32
CA GLY A 242 2.36 20.36 -11.96
C GLY A 242 1.23 20.53 -10.94
N ASN A 243 0.01 20.87 -11.36
CA ASN A 243 -1.15 20.96 -10.47
C ASN A 243 -1.93 19.64 -10.40
N VAL A 244 -2.17 19.15 -9.18
CA VAL A 244 -3.01 17.99 -8.89
C VAL A 244 -4.46 18.45 -8.70
N GLY A 245 -5.36 18.10 -9.62
CA GLY A 245 -6.78 18.44 -9.56
C GLY A 245 -7.68 17.21 -9.51
N PHE A 246 -8.74 17.27 -8.69
CA PHE A 246 -9.78 16.25 -8.65
C PHE A 246 -10.86 16.54 -9.72
N GLY A 247 -11.09 15.56 -10.60
CA GLY A 247 -12.27 15.50 -11.46
C GLY A 247 -12.14 16.21 -12.81
N ALA A 248 -12.85 15.60 -13.77
CA ALA A 248 -13.06 16.00 -15.17
C ALA A 248 -11.95 15.66 -16.17
N THR A 249 -12.26 14.62 -16.95
CA THR A 249 -11.75 14.32 -18.29
C THR A 249 -11.47 15.61 -19.06
N SER A 250 -10.20 15.88 -19.35
CA SER A 250 -9.79 17.04 -20.15
C SER A 250 -8.85 16.59 -21.25
N MET A 251 -9.15 17.05 -22.47
CA MET A 251 -8.32 16.90 -23.66
C MET A 251 -7.25 18.00 -23.58
N PHE A 252 -5.96 17.63 -23.55
CA PHE A 252 -4.87 18.61 -23.45
C PHE A 252 -4.17 18.75 -24.81
N THR A 253 -4.13 19.97 -25.33
CA THR A 253 -3.35 20.38 -26.51
C THR A 253 -2.14 21.18 -26.04
N TYR A 254 -0.94 20.79 -26.46
CA TYR A 254 0.28 21.58 -26.30
C TYR A 254 0.81 21.94 -27.70
N GLY A 255 0.68 23.21 -28.09
CA GLY A 255 1.00 23.63 -29.46
C GLY A 255 0.24 22.83 -30.53
N SER A 256 0.81 22.68 -31.71
CA SER A 256 0.23 21.95 -32.85
C SER A 256 0.22 20.41 -32.70
N SER A 257 0.32 19.88 -31.48
CA SER A 257 0.47 18.45 -31.19
C SER A 257 -0.73 17.93 -30.40
N THR A 258 -1.28 16.78 -30.82
CA THR A 258 -2.43 16.15 -30.18
C THR A 258 -1.95 14.97 -29.32
N LEU A 259 -2.16 15.04 -28.01
CA LEU A 259 -1.94 13.89 -27.11
C LEU A 259 -3.13 12.94 -27.21
N THR A 260 -2.90 11.68 -27.59
CA THR A 260 -3.95 10.66 -27.64
C THR A 260 -3.90 9.88 -26.33
N ASN A 261 -4.98 9.94 -25.55
CA ASN A 261 -5.11 9.18 -24.30
C ASN A 261 -5.65 7.78 -24.62
N VAL A 262 -4.94 6.74 -24.21
CA VAL A 262 -5.38 5.34 -24.31
C VAL A 262 -5.60 4.82 -22.88
N GLN A 263 -6.85 4.77 -22.46
CA GLN A 263 -7.20 4.26 -21.13
C GLN A 263 -7.32 2.73 -21.20
N ILE A 264 -6.42 2.01 -20.52
CA ILE A 264 -6.44 0.54 -20.46
C ILE A 264 -7.13 0.13 -19.16
N SER A 265 -8.46 -0.06 -19.21
CA SER A 265 -9.26 -0.44 -18.04
C SER A 265 -9.22 -1.95 -17.77
N ASN A 266 -8.07 -2.44 -17.33
CA ASN A 266 -8.02 -3.67 -16.53
C ASN A 266 -7.19 -3.38 -15.27
N GLY A 267 -7.83 -2.77 -14.27
CA GLY A 267 -7.23 -2.54 -12.94
C GLY A 267 -6.67 -1.14 -12.66
N GLY A 268 -7.12 -0.09 -13.36
CA GLY A 268 -6.86 1.31 -12.95
C GLY A 268 -5.61 1.97 -13.54
N TYR A 269 -5.12 1.50 -14.69
CA TYR A 269 -3.98 2.11 -15.40
C TYR A 269 -4.46 2.96 -16.58
N SER A 270 -3.82 4.11 -16.81
CA SER A 270 -4.07 4.98 -17.96
C SER A 270 -2.75 5.18 -18.71
N VAL A 271 -2.74 4.97 -20.02
CA VAL A 271 -1.55 5.13 -20.86
C VAL A 271 -1.70 6.39 -21.70
N LEU A 272 -0.75 7.31 -21.57
CA LEU A 272 -0.72 8.52 -22.39
C LEU A 272 0.24 8.28 -23.56
N THR A 273 -0.26 8.49 -24.78
CA THR A 273 0.56 8.39 -26.00
C THR A 273 0.76 9.77 -26.59
N HIS A 274 2.01 10.12 -26.90
CA HIS A 274 2.31 11.34 -27.63
C HIS A 274 2.27 11.04 -29.13
N GLN A 275 1.35 11.66 -29.86
CA GLN A 275 1.26 11.54 -31.31
C GLN A 275 1.54 12.90 -31.96
N THR A 276 2.70 13.02 -32.60
CA THR A 276 3.03 14.21 -33.39
C THR A 276 2.36 14.07 -34.76
N THR A 277 1.08 14.42 -34.86
CA THR A 277 0.37 14.49 -36.15
C THR A 277 0.14 15.93 -36.55
N SER A 278 0.84 16.38 -37.60
CA SER A 278 0.41 17.55 -38.35
C SER A 278 -0.84 17.20 -39.15
N SER A 279 -1.82 18.10 -39.11
CA SER A 279 -3.11 18.10 -39.83
C SER A 279 -4.29 17.49 -39.10
N ALA A 280 -5.34 18.31 -39.06
CA ALA A 280 -6.61 18.09 -38.43
C ALA A 280 -7.41 16.99 -39.12
N ALA A 281 -7.97 16.07 -38.34
CA ALA A 281 -9.23 15.40 -38.67
C ALA A 281 -9.83 14.81 -37.40
N ASN A 282 -11.06 15.24 -37.12
CA ASN A 282 -11.93 14.74 -36.05
C ASN A 282 -12.08 13.21 -36.10
N GLY A 283 -11.98 12.54 -34.94
CA GLY A 283 -12.44 11.16 -34.81
C GLY A 283 -11.78 10.34 -33.70
N GLY A 284 -12.06 10.65 -32.43
CA GLY A 284 -11.74 9.74 -31.33
C GLY A 284 -12.70 8.54 -31.33
N VAL A 285 -12.22 7.36 -31.72
CA VAL A 285 -12.97 6.11 -31.65
C VAL A 285 -12.91 5.56 -30.23
N TRP A 286 -14.04 5.55 -29.54
CA TRP A 286 -14.19 4.92 -28.22
C TRP A 286 -14.60 3.45 -28.41
N ARG A 287 -13.76 2.50 -27.96
CA ARG A 287 -14.14 1.09 -27.88
C ARG A 287 -14.05 0.61 -26.43
N ASN A 288 -15.20 0.39 -25.81
CA ASN A 288 -15.31 -0.39 -24.58
C ASN A 288 -15.11 -1.86 -24.92
N ILE A 289 -14.01 -2.47 -24.45
CA ILE A 289 -13.80 -3.91 -24.54
C ILE A 289 -13.51 -4.42 -23.13
N VAL A 290 -14.54 -5.00 -22.51
CA VAL A 290 -14.40 -5.79 -21.29
C VAL A 290 -14.05 -7.22 -21.69
N ARG A 291 -12.86 -7.69 -21.32
CA ARG A 291 -12.55 -9.12 -21.26
C ARG A 291 -11.80 -9.48 -19.99
N SER A 292 -12.35 -10.46 -19.30
CA SER A 292 -11.85 -11.09 -18.08
C SER A 292 -10.68 -12.03 -18.38
N ALA A 293 -9.52 -11.78 -17.78
CA ALA A 293 -8.58 -12.76 -17.20
C ALA A 293 -7.17 -12.15 -17.09
N GLY A 294 -6.60 -12.15 -15.88
CA GLY A 294 -5.18 -11.90 -15.63
C GLY A 294 -4.81 -10.45 -15.36
N VAL A 295 -4.31 -10.18 -14.15
CA VAL A 295 -3.71 -8.90 -13.79
C VAL A 295 -2.32 -8.84 -14.40
N TYR A 296 -2.18 -8.14 -15.53
CA TYR A 296 -0.88 -7.71 -16.03
C TYR A 296 -0.61 -6.30 -15.51
N GLN A 297 0.35 -6.16 -14.58
CA GLN A 297 0.91 -4.85 -14.28
C GLN A 297 1.73 -4.42 -15.49
N ILE A 298 1.28 -3.38 -16.19
CA ILE A 298 2.05 -2.75 -17.27
C ILE A 298 3.23 -2.04 -16.61
N GLN A 299 4.39 -2.68 -16.66
CA GLN A 299 5.67 -2.06 -16.29
C GLN A 299 5.93 -0.97 -17.33
N ALA A 300 6.19 0.27 -16.86
CA ALA A 300 6.41 1.40 -17.75
C ALA A 300 7.51 1.07 -18.77
N MET A 301 7.17 1.12 -20.05
CA MET A 301 8.11 1.01 -21.16
C MET A 301 8.95 2.29 -21.20
N ASN A 302 10.02 2.34 -20.41
CA ASN A 302 10.94 3.47 -20.43
C ASN A 302 11.94 3.28 -21.57
N ASP A 303 11.70 3.93 -22.70
CA ASP A 303 12.74 4.27 -23.69
C ASP A 303 13.44 5.59 -23.29
N LEU A 304 13.68 5.79 -21.99
CA LEU A 304 14.58 6.84 -21.53
C LEU A 304 16.01 6.30 -21.62
N GLY A 305 16.73 6.79 -22.63
CA GLY A 305 18.11 6.42 -22.92
C GLY A 305 19.03 6.48 -21.68
N THR A 306 19.89 5.46 -21.60
CA THR A 306 21.18 5.43 -20.91
C THR A 306 21.49 6.62 -19.98
N GLY A 307 21.01 6.55 -18.75
CA GLY A 307 21.60 7.25 -17.61
C GLY A 307 22.08 6.20 -16.62
N GLU A 308 23.37 6.22 -16.29
CA GLU A 308 23.99 5.30 -15.33
C GLU A 308 23.18 5.25 -14.02
N VAL A 309 22.69 4.08 -13.66
CA VAL A 309 22.25 3.79 -12.30
C VAL A 309 23.52 3.53 -11.48
N THR A 310 24.11 4.59 -10.93
CA THR A 310 25.05 4.43 -9.83
C THR A 310 24.27 3.91 -8.63
N ALA A 311 24.47 2.62 -8.32
CA ALA A 311 24.10 2.06 -7.03
C ALA A 311 24.82 2.87 -5.93
N LEU A 312 24.05 3.50 -5.06
CA LEU A 312 24.58 3.96 -3.78
C LEU A 312 24.59 2.75 -2.84
N GLU A 313 25.78 2.37 -2.40
CA GLU A 313 26.05 1.33 -1.39
C GLU A 313 25.36 1.61 -0.05
#